data_AF-A0AAU2NC93-F1
#
_entry.id   AF-A0AAU2NC93-F1
#
_cell.length_a   1.000
_cell.length_b   1.000
_cell.length_c   1.000
_cell.angle_alpha   90.00
_cell.angle_beta   90.00
_cell.angle_gamma   90.00
#
_symmetry.space_group_name_H-M   'P 1'
#
loop_
_entity.id
_entity.type
_entity.pdbx_description
1 polymer ?
#
loop_
_entity_poly.entity_id
_entity_poly.type
_entity_poly.pdbx_seq_one_letter_code
_entity_poly.pdbx_strand_id
1 'polypeptide(L)'
;MTEVIMKSGDFEADPEDLHADAELYLAVQADGFAGPRYELMRERLWAYAVRALAGMMRSGVIGERCPRSGLWPTELEMLRRNRDLRDQLSVDAVIDADTSWFNGEYGLRSWDPTKKASLRTYFMGSLLSFELPNVMRR
;
A
#
# COMPACT_ATOMS: atom_id res chain seq x y z
N MET A 1 15.17 -15.87 -6.73
CA MET A 1 13.91 -15.17 -6.41
C MET A 1 13.99 -13.82 -7.13
N THR A 2 13.20 -13.62 -8.17
CA THR A 2 13.39 -12.51 -9.13
C THR A 2 13.04 -11.17 -8.47
N GLU A 3 13.99 -10.25 -8.43
CA GLU A 3 13.86 -8.93 -7.82
C GLU A 3 13.05 -8.00 -8.73
N VAL A 4 11.92 -7.50 -8.24
CA VAL A 4 11.08 -6.53 -8.97
C VAL A 4 11.58 -5.13 -8.63
N ILE A 5 12.22 -4.46 -9.59
CA ILE A 5 12.56 -3.04 -9.49
C ILE A 5 11.31 -2.23 -9.82
N MET A 6 10.63 -1.71 -8.80
CA MET A 6 9.42 -0.90 -8.95
C MET A 6 9.77 0.48 -9.53
N LYS A 7 9.21 0.83 -10.69
CA LYS A 7 9.31 2.13 -11.36
C LYS A 7 8.10 3.00 -11.06
N SER A 8 8.23 4.30 -11.28
CA SER A 8 7.17 5.31 -11.07
C SER A 8 5.87 5.04 -11.83
N GLY A 9 5.91 4.27 -12.93
CA GLY A 9 4.74 3.86 -13.72
C GLY A 9 4.04 2.59 -13.23
N ASP A 10 4.62 1.85 -12.27
CA ASP A 10 4.09 0.54 -11.83
C ASP A 10 2.83 0.64 -10.95
N PHE A 11 2.30 1.85 -10.75
CA PHE A 11 1.04 2.12 -10.04
C PHE A 11 -0.11 2.50 -10.99
N GLU A 12 0.14 2.57 -12.29
CA GLU A 12 -0.91 2.84 -13.28
C GLU A 12 -1.71 1.55 -13.51
N ALA A 13 -3.00 1.59 -13.19
CA ALA A 13 -3.86 0.41 -13.23
C ALA A 13 -4.28 0.10 -14.67
N ASP A 14 -4.18 -1.18 -15.05
CA ASP A 14 -4.79 -1.69 -16.28
C ASP A 14 -6.32 -1.54 -16.22
N PRO A 15 -7.00 -1.09 -17.29
CA PRO A 15 -8.46 -1.09 -17.36
C PRO A 15 -9.13 -2.42 -17.00
N GLU A 16 -8.51 -3.57 -17.32
CA GLU A 16 -9.03 -4.88 -16.92
C GLU A 16 -8.93 -5.11 -15.40
N ASP A 17 -7.84 -4.62 -14.78
CA ASP A 17 -7.67 -4.64 -13.32
C ASP A 17 -8.72 -3.77 -12.61
N LEU A 18 -9.12 -2.65 -13.22
CA LEU A 18 -10.13 -1.75 -12.64
C LEU A 18 -11.53 -2.37 -12.60
N HIS A 19 -11.92 -3.11 -13.63
CA HIS A 19 -13.23 -3.78 -13.66
C HIS A 19 -13.31 -4.91 -12.64
N ALA A 20 -12.29 -5.76 -12.58
CA ALA A 20 -12.21 -6.85 -11.61
C ALA A 20 -12.19 -6.34 -10.16
N ASP A 21 -11.46 -5.24 -9.90
CA ASP A 21 -11.45 -4.60 -8.58
C ASP A 21 -12.84 -4.06 -8.20
N ALA A 22 -13.59 -3.50 -9.15
CA ALA A 22 -14.93 -2.98 -8.92
C ALA A 22 -15.92 -4.10 -8.57
N GLU A 23 -15.88 -5.23 -9.30
CA GLU A 23 -16.70 -6.40 -9.01
C GLU A 23 -16.37 -7.00 -7.63
N LEU A 24 -15.09 -7.14 -7.31
CA LEU A 24 -14.63 -7.62 -6.01
C LEU A 24 -15.12 -6.72 -4.87
N TYR A 25 -14.99 -5.39 -5.03
CA TYR A 25 -15.44 -4.44 -4.03
C TYR A 25 -16.95 -4.51 -3.79
N LEU A 26 -17.76 -4.57 -4.85
CA LEU A 26 -19.21 -4.68 -4.71
C LEU A 26 -19.61 -5.98 -3.99
N ALA A 27 -18.94 -7.09 -4.28
CA ALA A 27 -19.19 -8.35 -3.60
C ALA A 27 -18.83 -8.27 -2.11
N VAL A 28 -17.68 -7.69 -1.77
CA VAL A 28 -17.24 -7.50 -0.38
C VAL A 28 -18.13 -6.50 0.36
N GLN A 29 -18.58 -5.43 -0.31
CA GLN A 29 -19.50 -4.44 0.25
C GLN A 29 -20.87 -5.07 0.55
N ALA A 30 -21.39 -5.91 -0.34
CA ALA A 30 -22.64 -6.65 -0.12
C ALA A 30 -22.54 -7.59 1.10
N ASP A 31 -21.36 -8.15 1.36
CA ASP A 31 -21.07 -8.98 2.54
C ASP A 31 -20.74 -8.13 3.79
N GLY A 32 -20.84 -6.80 3.73
CA GLY A 32 -20.58 -5.89 4.86
C GLY A 32 -19.10 -5.69 5.20
N PHE A 33 -18.20 -5.99 4.26
CA PHE A 33 -16.74 -6.07 4.48
C PHE A 33 -16.34 -7.15 5.49
N ALA A 34 -16.95 -8.32 5.35
CA ALA A 34 -16.66 -9.48 6.19
C ALA A 34 -16.59 -10.77 5.36
N GLY A 35 -16.08 -11.82 5.98
CA GLY A 35 -16.06 -13.17 5.40
C GLY A 35 -14.92 -13.42 4.40
N PRO A 36 -14.89 -14.61 3.77
CA PRO A 36 -13.69 -15.10 3.08
C PRO A 36 -13.20 -14.23 1.91
N ARG A 37 -14.12 -13.58 1.19
CA ARG A 37 -13.75 -12.69 0.07
C ARG A 37 -13.02 -11.44 0.56
N TYR A 38 -13.51 -10.86 1.66
CA TYR A 38 -12.87 -9.72 2.31
C TYR A 38 -11.48 -10.07 2.81
N GLU A 39 -11.36 -11.18 3.54
CA GLU A 39 -10.08 -11.67 4.08
C GLU A 39 -9.07 -11.91 2.94
N LEU A 40 -9.47 -12.59 1.87
CA LEU A 40 -8.60 -12.85 0.73
C LEU A 40 -8.17 -11.56 0.01
N MET A 41 -9.07 -10.59 -0.14
CA MET A 41 -8.74 -9.28 -0.70
C MET A 41 -7.73 -8.55 0.19
N ARG A 42 -7.96 -8.53 1.51
CA ARG A 42 -7.06 -7.92 2.49
C ARG A 42 -5.67 -8.55 2.44
N GLU A 43 -5.58 -9.87 2.47
CA GLU A 43 -4.31 -10.60 2.39
C GLU A 43 -3.53 -10.29 1.10
N ARG A 44 -4.23 -10.21 -0.05
CA ARG A 44 -3.60 -9.86 -1.33
C ARG A 44 -3.06 -8.43 -1.34
N LEU A 45 -3.85 -7.48 -0.83
CA LEU A 45 -3.42 -6.08 -0.70
C LEU A 45 -2.24 -5.96 0.26
N TRP A 46 -2.26 -6.69 1.38
CA TRP A 46 -1.18 -6.71 2.37
C TRP A 46 0.12 -7.25 1.79
N ALA A 47 0.08 -8.44 1.18
CA ALA A 47 1.25 -9.07 0.58
C ALA A 47 1.85 -8.22 -0.54
N TYR A 48 1.02 -7.57 -1.34
CA TYR A 48 1.46 -6.62 -2.35
C TYR A 48 2.13 -5.40 -1.71
N ALA A 49 1.47 -4.75 -0.74
CA ALA A 49 1.94 -3.51 -0.15
C ALA A 49 3.29 -3.67 0.56
N VAL A 50 3.48 -4.75 1.33
CA VAL A 50 4.77 -5.01 2.02
C VAL A 50 5.91 -5.09 1.00
N ARG A 51 5.70 -5.82 -0.11
CA ARG A 51 6.72 -5.95 -1.17
C ARG A 51 6.96 -4.63 -1.89
N ALA A 52 5.91 -3.88 -2.18
CA ALA A 52 5.99 -2.61 -2.89
C ALA A 52 6.71 -1.54 -2.05
N LEU A 53 6.37 -1.41 -0.77
CA LEU A 53 7.03 -0.49 0.17
C LEU A 53 8.52 -0.81 0.33
N ALA A 54 8.85 -2.08 0.58
CA ALA A 54 10.24 -2.52 0.66
C ALA A 54 11.02 -2.25 -0.64
N GLY A 55 10.39 -2.47 -1.79
CA GLY A 55 10.96 -2.14 -3.11
C GLY A 55 11.23 -0.64 -3.26
N MET A 56 10.28 0.22 -2.90
CA MET A 56 10.42 1.68 -2.99
C MET A 56 11.47 2.24 -2.02
N MET A 57 11.56 1.69 -0.82
CA MET A 57 12.61 2.05 0.14
C MET A 57 14.00 1.63 -0.37
N ARG A 58 14.12 0.46 -1.00
CA ARG A 58 15.38 0.00 -1.60
C ARG A 58 15.81 0.85 -2.79
N SER A 59 14.89 1.26 -3.65
CA SER A 59 15.20 2.05 -4.84
C SER A 59 15.41 3.54 -4.53
N GLY A 60 14.90 4.01 -3.38
CA GLY A 60 14.91 5.42 -2.98
C GLY A 60 13.69 6.20 -3.48
N VAL A 61 12.81 5.59 -4.28
CA VAL A 61 11.56 6.19 -4.79
C VAL A 61 10.68 6.72 -3.66
N ILE A 62 10.83 6.17 -2.46
CA ILE A 62 10.07 6.61 -1.28
C ILE A 62 10.32 8.08 -0.91
N GLY A 63 11.50 8.63 -1.20
CA GLY A 63 11.79 10.04 -0.94
C GLY A 63 10.93 10.99 -1.78
N GLU A 64 10.57 10.58 -2.99
CA GLU A 64 9.68 11.35 -3.88
C GLU A 64 8.20 11.10 -3.55
N ARG A 65 7.85 9.83 -3.25
CA ARG A 65 6.46 9.39 -3.07
C ARG A 65 5.91 9.58 -1.67
N CYS A 66 6.77 9.82 -0.69
CA CYS A 66 6.41 10.05 0.70
C CYS A 66 7.01 11.38 1.18
N PRO A 67 6.63 12.54 0.63
CA PRO A 67 7.26 13.82 0.94
C PRO A 67 7.07 14.24 2.41
N ARG A 68 6.01 13.75 3.08
CA ARG A 68 5.77 13.97 4.51
C ARG A 68 6.70 13.19 5.44
N SER A 69 7.47 12.24 4.91
CA SER A 69 8.42 11.49 5.72
C SER A 69 9.56 12.36 6.23
N GLY A 70 9.91 13.44 5.50
CA GLY A 70 11.00 14.34 5.89
C GLY A 70 12.39 13.69 5.86
N LEU A 71 12.53 12.53 5.19
CA LEU A 71 13.75 11.73 5.21
C LEU A 71 14.96 12.50 4.68
N TRP A 72 16.03 12.51 5.45
CA TRP A 72 17.33 13.03 5.05
C TRP A 72 18.05 12.06 4.11
N PRO A 73 19.00 12.53 3.28
CA PRO A 73 19.76 11.67 2.39
C PRO A 73 20.43 10.47 3.09
N THR A 74 20.87 10.65 4.33
CA THR A 74 21.46 9.58 5.15
C THR A 74 20.44 8.51 5.52
N GLU A 75 19.20 8.89 5.83
CA GLU A 75 18.12 7.96 6.15
C GLU A 75 17.66 7.18 4.92
N LEU A 76 17.58 7.85 3.76
CA LEU A 76 17.35 7.17 2.49
C LEU A 76 18.45 6.15 2.21
N GLU A 77 19.73 6.47 2.47
CA GLU A 77 20.82 5.51 2.28
C GLU A 77 20.74 4.34 3.27
N MET A 78 20.34 4.56 4.52
CA MET A 78 20.08 3.48 5.49
C MET A 78 18.99 2.54 4.98
N LEU A 79 17.87 3.09 4.49
CA LEU A 79 16.78 2.30 3.91
C LEU A 79 17.25 1.48 2.71
N ARG A 80 18.10 2.04 1.84
CA ARG A 80 18.66 1.31 0.69
C ARG A 80 19.52 0.11 1.11
N ARG A 81 20.34 0.26 2.16
CA ARG A 81 21.30 -0.76 2.59
C ARG A 81 20.73 -1.81 3.54
N ASN A 82 19.81 -1.43 4.42
CA ASN A 82 19.33 -2.30 5.49
C ASN A 82 18.02 -3.00 5.09
N ARG A 83 18.10 -4.30 4.78
CA ARG A 83 16.93 -5.11 4.42
C ARG A 83 15.95 -5.28 5.58
N ASP A 84 16.45 -5.57 6.77
CA ASP A 84 15.61 -5.87 7.93
C ASP A 84 14.82 -4.63 8.36
N LEU A 85 15.45 -3.44 8.28
CA LEU A 85 14.75 -2.17 8.50
C LEU A 85 13.61 -1.97 7.50
N ARG A 86 13.83 -2.24 6.21
CA ARG A 86 12.76 -2.12 5.21
C ARG A 86 11.63 -3.10 5.44
N ASP A 87 11.96 -4.35 5.76
CA ASP A 87 10.97 -5.40 6.02
C ASP A 87 10.11 -5.00 7.23
N GLN A 88 10.74 -4.56 8.32
CA GLN A 88 10.06 -4.10 9.53
C GLN A 88 9.12 -2.91 9.25
N LEU A 89 9.65 -1.83 8.65
CA LEU A 89 8.86 -0.62 8.36
C LEU A 89 7.68 -0.91 7.41
N SER A 90 7.89 -1.81 6.44
CA SER A 90 6.83 -2.20 5.50
C SER A 90 5.72 -2.98 6.20
N VAL A 91 6.08 -3.89 7.10
CA VAL A 91 5.11 -4.67 7.88
C VAL A 91 4.34 -3.76 8.84
N ASP A 92 5.05 -2.93 9.60
CA ASP A 92 4.44 -2.02 10.58
C ASP A 92 3.44 -1.04 9.92
N ALA A 93 3.82 -0.47 8.77
CA ALA A 93 2.92 0.45 8.05
C ALA A 93 1.63 -0.23 7.58
N VAL A 94 1.69 -1.51 7.21
CA VAL A 94 0.49 -2.23 6.79
C VAL A 94 -0.32 -2.77 7.97
N ILE A 95 0.33 -3.11 9.09
CA ILE A 95 -0.37 -3.42 10.35
C ILE A 95 -1.18 -2.21 10.82
N ASP A 96 -0.59 -1.01 10.82
CA ASP A 96 -1.29 0.21 11.22
C ASP A 96 -2.50 0.49 10.29
N ALA A 97 -2.37 0.16 9.00
CA ALA A 97 -3.46 0.25 8.03
C ALA A 97 -4.62 -0.73 8.26
N ASP A 98 -4.40 -1.86 8.95
CA ASP A 98 -5.48 -2.80 9.29
C ASP A 98 -6.55 -2.12 10.15
N THR A 99 -6.10 -1.31 11.11
CA THR A 99 -7.02 -0.56 11.97
C THR A 99 -7.62 0.65 11.26
N SER A 100 -6.80 1.46 10.59
CA SER A 100 -7.25 2.75 10.03
C SER A 100 -7.98 2.62 8.70
N TRP A 101 -7.59 1.67 7.85
CA TRP A 101 -8.04 1.60 6.46
C TRP A 101 -9.02 0.45 6.20
N PHE A 102 -8.68 -0.75 6.68
CA PHE A 102 -9.52 -1.94 6.50
C PHE A 102 -10.73 -1.89 7.43
N ASN A 103 -10.49 -1.62 8.72
CA ASN A 103 -11.53 -1.60 9.75
C ASN A 103 -12.08 -0.19 10.06
N GLY A 104 -11.52 0.85 9.44
CA GLY A 104 -11.93 2.24 9.64
C GLY A 104 -13.16 2.67 8.81
N GLU A 105 -13.70 3.85 9.15
CA GLU A 105 -14.90 4.42 8.49
C GLU A 105 -14.61 4.94 7.07
N TYR A 106 -13.40 5.47 6.84
CA TYR A 106 -13.06 6.21 5.62
C TYR A 106 -12.07 5.53 4.67
N GLY A 107 -11.44 4.41 5.06
CA GLY A 107 -10.44 3.76 4.21
C GLY A 107 -11.03 3.04 3.01
N LEU A 108 -11.01 1.72 3.03
CA LEU A 108 -11.56 0.88 1.97
C LEU A 108 -13.00 1.28 1.60
N ARG A 109 -13.82 1.60 2.61
CA ARG A 109 -15.24 1.98 2.45
C ARG A 109 -15.47 3.26 1.64
N SER A 110 -14.45 4.11 1.48
CA SER A 110 -14.53 5.31 0.66
C SER A 110 -13.90 5.14 -0.73
N TRP A 111 -13.48 3.93 -1.08
CA TRP A 111 -13.01 3.67 -2.44
C TRP A 111 -14.15 3.83 -3.44
N ASP A 112 -13.84 4.49 -4.55
CA ASP A 112 -14.79 4.78 -5.63
C ASP A 112 -14.20 4.27 -6.95
N PRO A 113 -14.77 3.20 -7.54
CA PRO A 113 -14.26 2.60 -8.77
C PRO A 113 -14.31 3.56 -9.98
N THR A 114 -15.12 4.62 -9.93
CA THR A 114 -15.23 5.60 -11.03
C THR A 114 -14.03 6.54 -11.11
N LYS A 115 -13.22 6.64 -10.05
CA LYS A 115 -12.04 7.53 -9.97
C LYS A 115 -10.77 6.94 -10.61
N LYS A 116 -10.89 5.85 -11.36
CA LYS A 116 -9.82 5.20 -12.16
C LYS A 116 -8.57 4.79 -11.35
N ALA A 117 -8.71 4.59 -10.05
CA ALA A 117 -7.65 4.02 -9.22
C ALA A 117 -8.03 2.59 -8.85
N SER A 118 -7.16 1.62 -9.12
CA SER A 118 -7.32 0.26 -8.61
C SER A 118 -7.34 0.25 -7.08
N LEU A 119 -7.86 -0.81 -6.48
CA LEU A 119 -7.80 -1.00 -5.03
C LEU A 119 -6.34 -0.99 -4.54
N ARG A 120 -5.44 -1.59 -5.32
CA ARG A 120 -3.99 -1.57 -5.07
C ARG A 120 -3.45 -0.14 -5.03
N THR A 121 -3.72 0.67 -6.06
CA THR A 121 -3.23 2.06 -6.13
C THR A 121 -3.83 2.92 -5.03
N TYR A 122 -5.12 2.78 -4.76
CA TYR A 122 -5.79 3.52 -3.70
C TYR A 122 -5.21 3.19 -2.32
N PHE A 123 -5.04 1.90 -2.02
CA PHE A 123 -4.44 1.44 -0.78
C PHE A 123 -3.00 1.93 -0.60
N MET A 124 -2.17 1.81 -1.65
CA MET A 124 -0.79 2.33 -1.62
C MET A 124 -0.74 3.84 -1.39
N GLY A 125 -1.66 4.59 -2.00
CA GLY A 125 -1.79 6.03 -1.77
C GLY A 125 -2.06 6.36 -0.30
N SER A 126 -2.98 5.62 0.34
CA SER A 126 -3.25 5.77 1.77
C SER A 126 -2.02 5.46 2.64
N LEU A 127 -1.33 4.35 2.38
CA LEU A 127 -0.12 3.97 3.12
C LEU A 127 0.97 5.05 3.02
N LEU A 128 1.24 5.55 1.82
CA LEU A 128 2.27 6.58 1.59
C LEU A 128 1.91 7.93 2.22
N SER A 129 0.62 8.24 2.33
CA SER A 129 0.14 9.53 2.83
C SER A 129 0.02 9.62 4.35
N PHE A 130 -0.26 8.49 5.00
CA PHE A 130 -0.64 8.43 6.41
C PHE A 130 0.25 7.49 7.22
N GLU A 131 0.25 6.19 6.91
CA GLU A 131 0.84 5.18 7.80
C GLU A 131 2.37 5.15 7.76
N LEU A 132 2.95 5.11 6.56
CA LEU A 132 4.40 5.06 6.43
C LEU A 132 5.09 6.29 7.03
N PRO A 133 4.63 7.55 6.80
CA PRO A 133 5.17 8.71 7.50
C PRO A 133 5.11 8.59 9.03
N ASN A 134 4.07 7.95 9.59
CA ASN A 134 3.93 7.80 11.03
C ASN A 134 4.92 6.77 11.58
N VAL A 135 5.03 5.61 10.92
CA VAL A 135 5.97 4.54 11.29
C VAL A 135 7.42 5.02 11.20
N MET A 136 7.78 5.79 10.17
CA MET A 136 9.13 6.35 10.02
C MET A 136 9.51 7.37 11.10
N ARG A 137 8.53 7.97 11.78
CA ARG A 137 8.75 8.98 12.83
C ARG A 137 8.66 8.42 14.25
N ARG A 138 8.36 7.13 14.39
CA ARG A 138 8.26 6.43 15.69
C ARG A 138 9.65 6.03 16.19
#